data_AF-A0A941P573-F1
#
_entry.id   AF-A0A941P573-F1
#
_cell.length_a   1.000
_cell.length_b   1.000
_cell.length_c   1.000
_cell.angle_alpha   90.00
_cell.angle_beta   90.00
_cell.angle_gamma   90.00
#
_symmetry.space_group_name_H-M   'P 1'
#
loop_
_entity.id
_entity.type
_entity.pdbx_description
1 polymer ?
#
loop_
_entity_poly.entity_id
_entity_poly.type
_entity_poly.pdbx_seq_one_letter_code
_entity_poly.pdbx_strand_id
1 'polypeptide(L)'
;LRALYAQAGVEAELTPFIDDTAQAFADADLIVCRAGASTVTEIAAVGAAAVFVPFPSAVDDHQTRNAEFLVAPGAGWLLPQTELTPERLAAMLQQMQRPELLRRAIEARKLAKTHATDDLVAACEELVP
;
A
#
# COMPACT_ATOMS: atom_id res chain seq x y z
N LEU A 1 22.35 0.37 -5.39
CA LEU A 1 21.19 -0.53 -5.31
C LEU A 1 21.37 -1.79 -6.17
N ARG A 2 21.48 -1.68 -7.52
CA ARG A 2 21.70 -2.83 -8.43
C ARG A 2 22.81 -3.80 -7.97
N ALA A 3 23.98 -3.26 -7.64
CA ALA A 3 25.10 -4.07 -7.14
C ALA A 3 24.80 -4.81 -5.83
N LEU A 4 23.99 -4.23 -4.94
CA LEU A 4 23.61 -4.85 -3.66
C LEU A 4 22.67 -6.04 -3.88
N TYR A 5 21.67 -5.90 -4.77
CA TYR A 5 20.78 -7.00 -5.15
C TYR A 5 21.55 -8.15 -5.81
N ALA A 6 22.47 -7.83 -6.73
CA ALA A 6 23.32 -8.82 -7.38
C ALA A 6 24.22 -9.57 -6.38
N GLN A 7 24.84 -8.85 -5.43
CA GLN A 7 25.64 -9.45 -4.36
C GLN A 7 24.80 -10.34 -3.43
N ALA A 8 23.54 -9.98 -3.20
CA ALA A 8 22.60 -10.78 -2.42
C ALA A 8 22.00 -11.97 -3.20
N GLY A 9 22.28 -12.10 -4.50
CA GLY A 9 21.69 -13.15 -5.35
C GLY A 9 20.19 -13.00 -5.56
N VAL A 10 19.66 -11.77 -5.46
CA VAL A 10 18.23 -11.48 -5.60
C VAL A 10 17.98 -10.89 -6.99
N GLU A 11 17.12 -11.54 -7.76
CA GLU A 11 16.59 -10.99 -9.01
C GLU A 11 15.57 -9.89 -8.68
N ALA A 12 15.80 -8.69 -9.20
CA ALA A 12 14.95 -7.54 -8.95
C ALA A 12 14.94 -6.60 -10.14
N GLU A 13 13.75 -6.11 -10.48
CA GLU A 13 13.59 -4.99 -11.39
C GLU A 13 13.74 -3.67 -10.60
N LEU A 14 14.62 -2.78 -11.09
CA LEU A 14 14.92 -1.52 -10.42
C LEU A 14 14.72 -0.35 -11.38
N THR A 15 13.62 0.36 -11.15
CA THR A 15 13.22 1.56 -11.88
C THR A 15 13.12 2.78 -10.95
N PRO A 16 13.49 3.99 -11.40
CA PRO A 16 13.23 5.22 -10.63
C PRO A 16 11.74 5.52 -10.50
N PHE A 17 10.92 5.11 -11.48
CA PHE A 17 9.48 5.32 -11.52
C PHE A 17 8.80 4.11 -12.17
N ILE A 18 7.65 3.70 -11.64
CA ILE A 18 6.80 2.69 -12.26
C ILE A 18 5.75 3.45 -13.08
N ASP A 19 5.84 3.40 -14.40
CA ASP A 19 4.97 4.16 -15.29
C ASP A 19 3.50 3.72 -15.16
N ASP A 20 3.27 2.40 -15.09
CA ASP A 20 1.95 1.81 -14.84
C ASP A 20 1.90 1.19 -13.44
N THR A 21 1.70 2.04 -12.44
CA THR A 21 1.62 1.62 -11.04
C THR A 21 0.38 0.73 -10.79
N ALA A 22 -0.71 0.95 -11.53
CA ALA A 22 -1.92 0.15 -11.39
C ALA A 22 -1.68 -1.30 -11.80
N GLN A 23 -1.03 -1.51 -12.96
CA GLN A 23 -0.67 -2.86 -13.41
C GLN A 23 0.36 -3.50 -12.46
N ALA A 24 1.38 -2.76 -12.04
CA ALA A 24 2.38 -3.29 -11.08
C ALA A 24 1.75 -3.72 -9.74
N PHE A 25 0.76 -2.98 -9.25
CA PHE A 25 0.00 -3.38 -8.06
C PHE A 25 -0.91 -4.59 -8.32
N ALA A 26 -1.51 -4.70 -9.50
CA ALA A 26 -2.35 -5.83 -9.87
C ALA A 26 -1.55 -7.14 -10.02
N ASP A 27 -0.31 -7.04 -10.49
CA ASP A 27 0.59 -8.19 -10.67
C ASP A 27 1.27 -8.64 -9.35
N ALA A 28 1.27 -7.78 -8.33
CA ALA A 28 1.92 -8.07 -7.05
C ALA A 28 1.02 -8.89 -6.11
N ASP A 29 1.56 -9.98 -5.55
CA ASP A 29 0.91 -10.69 -4.43
C ASP A 29 0.96 -9.86 -3.11
N LEU A 30 1.98 -9.02 -2.97
CA LEU A 30 2.22 -8.18 -1.79
C LEU A 30 2.96 -6.91 -2.16
N ILE A 31 2.51 -5.78 -1.60
CA ILE A 31 3.15 -4.47 -1.74
C ILE A 31 3.78 -4.06 -0.41
N VAL A 32 5.03 -3.61 -0.42
CA VAL A 32 5.67 -2.96 0.75
C VAL A 32 5.89 -1.50 0.40
N CYS A 33 5.21 -0.59 1.07
CA CYS A 33 5.15 0.82 0.63
C CYS A 33 5.01 1.82 1.77
N ARG A 34 5.18 3.10 1.44
CA ARG A 34 4.77 4.22 2.31
C ARG A 34 3.25 4.35 2.33
N ALA A 35 2.72 4.94 3.40
CA ALA A 35 1.29 5.14 3.58
C ALA A 35 0.84 6.56 3.18
N GLY A 36 1.23 6.97 1.97
CA GLY A 36 0.70 8.20 1.36
C GLY A 36 -0.79 8.05 1.05
N ALA A 37 -1.54 9.17 1.07
CA ALA A 37 -2.98 9.15 0.85
C ALA A 37 -3.34 8.48 -0.50
N SER A 38 -2.71 8.90 -1.60
CA SER A 38 -2.92 8.30 -2.92
C SER A 38 -2.58 6.81 -2.94
N THR A 39 -1.42 6.42 -2.39
CA THR A 39 -0.99 5.02 -2.35
C THR A 39 -1.97 4.12 -1.62
N VAL A 40 -2.48 4.56 -0.47
CA VAL A 40 -3.51 3.81 0.29
C VAL A 40 -4.79 3.68 -0.54
N THR A 41 -5.25 4.76 -1.17
CA THR A 41 -6.46 4.71 -2.01
C THR A 41 -6.29 3.88 -3.27
N GLU A 42 -5.11 3.88 -3.89
CA GLU A 42 -4.78 3.07 -5.06
C GLU A 42 -4.74 1.59 -4.71
N ILE A 43 -4.14 1.22 -3.58
CA ILE A 43 -4.13 -0.17 -3.10
C ILE A 43 -5.54 -0.65 -2.78
N ALA A 44 -6.38 0.20 -2.16
CA ALA A 44 -7.80 -0.10 -1.96
C ALA A 44 -8.52 -0.31 -3.29
N ALA A 45 -8.29 0.59 -4.26
CA ALA A 45 -8.89 0.52 -5.57
C ALA A 45 -8.46 -0.73 -6.35
N VAL A 46 -7.18 -1.09 -6.34
CA VAL A 46 -6.68 -2.31 -7.00
C VAL A 46 -7.17 -3.56 -6.28
N GLY A 47 -7.14 -3.56 -4.94
CA GLY A 47 -7.43 -4.72 -4.12
C GLY A 47 -6.21 -5.61 -3.94
N ALA A 48 -5.12 -5.05 -3.40
CA ALA A 48 -3.88 -5.76 -3.14
C ALA A 48 -3.55 -5.83 -1.64
N ALA A 49 -2.81 -6.84 -1.22
CA ALA A 49 -2.30 -6.92 0.14
C ALA A 49 -1.09 -5.99 0.31
N ALA A 50 -0.99 -5.29 1.43
CA ALA A 50 0.11 -4.36 1.67
C ALA A 50 0.66 -4.38 3.10
N VAL A 51 1.97 -4.24 3.21
CA VAL A 51 2.68 -3.80 4.42
C VAL A 51 2.96 -2.31 4.29
N PHE A 52 2.28 -1.52 5.11
CA PHE A 52 2.44 -0.08 5.19
C PHE A 52 3.56 0.27 6.17
N VAL A 53 4.53 1.05 5.69
CA VAL A 53 5.62 1.62 6.48
C VAL A 53 5.50 3.15 6.47
N PRO A 54 4.70 3.74 7.38
CA PRO A 54 4.52 5.18 7.46
C PRO A 54 5.85 5.92 7.57
N PHE A 55 5.94 7.10 6.95
CA PHE A 55 7.07 8.00 7.15
C PHE A 55 6.93 8.70 8.51
N PRO A 56 7.87 8.51 9.46
CA PRO A 56 7.71 8.95 10.85
C PRO A 56 7.74 10.46 11.04
N SER A 57 8.27 11.21 10.07
CA SER A 57 8.32 12.68 10.10
C SER A 57 7.23 13.32 9.24
N ALA A 58 6.20 12.56 8.89
CA ALA A 58 4.99 13.12 8.31
C ALA A 58 4.32 14.07 9.31
N VAL A 59 3.94 15.28 8.86
CA VAL A 59 3.25 16.28 9.68
C VAL A 59 2.05 15.64 10.38
N ASP A 60 1.91 15.74 11.69
CA ASP A 60 0.79 15.15 12.45
C ASP A 60 0.60 13.62 12.35
N ASP A 61 1.63 12.87 11.95
CA ASP A 61 1.57 11.39 11.82
C ASP A 61 0.43 10.91 10.87
N HIS A 62 0.11 11.71 9.85
CA HIS A 62 -1.02 11.42 8.97
C HIS A 62 -0.86 10.13 8.16
N GLN A 63 0.37 9.68 7.91
CA GLN A 63 0.58 8.42 7.18
C GLN A 63 0.15 7.20 7.99
N THR A 64 0.30 7.21 9.31
CA THR A 64 -0.21 6.12 10.17
C THR A 64 -1.73 6.04 10.08
N ARG A 65 -2.42 7.19 10.18
CA ARG A 65 -3.88 7.28 10.02
C ARG A 65 -4.36 6.82 8.64
N ASN A 66 -3.63 7.18 7.58
CA ASN A 66 -3.94 6.71 6.24
C ASN A 66 -3.87 5.18 6.16
N ALA A 67 -2.81 4.56 6.70
CA ALA A 67 -2.68 3.11 6.71
C ALA A 67 -3.78 2.43 7.54
N GLU A 68 -4.14 3.00 8.70
CA GLU A 68 -5.18 2.48 9.59
C GLU A 68 -6.54 2.31 8.90
N PHE A 69 -6.87 3.15 7.91
CA PHE A 69 -8.08 3.01 7.09
C PHE A 69 -8.21 1.61 6.46
N LEU A 70 -7.09 1.02 6.03
CA LEU A 70 -7.05 -0.34 5.49
C LEU A 70 -6.67 -1.38 6.55
N VAL A 71 -5.75 -1.07 7.46
CA VAL A 71 -5.25 -2.04 8.44
C VAL A 71 -6.32 -2.43 9.45
N ALA A 72 -7.12 -1.49 9.96
CA ALA A 72 -8.16 -1.75 10.95
C ALA A 72 -9.23 -2.77 10.49
N PRO A 73 -9.78 -2.71 9.26
CA PRO A 73 -10.65 -3.75 8.71
C PRO A 73 -9.91 -5.02 8.26
N GLY A 74 -8.60 -5.09 8.46
CA GLY A 74 -7.79 -6.27 8.16
C GLY A 74 -7.30 -6.35 6.71
N ALA A 75 -7.24 -5.24 5.98
CA ALA A 75 -6.80 -5.15 4.59
C ALA A 75 -5.28 -4.94 4.40
N GLY A 76 -4.49 -5.02 5.47
CA GLY A 76 -3.02 -4.89 5.39
C GLY A 76 -2.36 -4.93 6.76
N TRP A 77 -1.05 -4.72 6.78
CA TRP A 77 -0.26 -4.61 8.01
C TRP A 77 0.32 -3.22 8.16
N LEU A 78 0.37 -2.75 9.40
CA LEU A 78 1.14 -1.58 9.77
C LEU A 78 2.48 -2.03 10.33
N LEU A 79 3.58 -1.57 9.75
CA LEU A 79 4.93 -1.78 10.25
C LEU A 79 5.59 -0.40 10.42
N PRO A 80 5.57 0.18 11.64
CA PRO A 80 6.21 1.46 11.90
C PRO A 80 7.68 1.46 11.46
N GLN A 81 8.16 2.55 10.86
CA GLN A 81 9.56 2.61 10.37
C GLN A 81 10.59 2.39 11.49
N THR A 82 10.28 2.81 12.72
CA THR A 82 11.11 2.58 13.91
C THR A 82 11.28 1.10 14.25
N GLU A 83 10.36 0.26 13.77
CA GLU A 83 10.34 -1.19 13.95
C GLU A 83 10.77 -1.95 12.69
N LEU A 84 10.97 -1.25 11.56
CA LEU A 84 11.40 -1.85 10.31
C LEU A 84 12.89 -2.23 10.38
N THR A 85 13.17 -3.49 10.70
CA THR A 85 14.50 -4.11 10.55
C THR A 85 14.46 -5.20 9.47
N PRO A 86 15.60 -5.53 8.85
CA PRO A 86 15.67 -6.63 7.89
C PRO A 86 15.15 -7.96 8.45
N GLU A 87 15.48 -8.27 9.69
CA GLU A 87 15.10 -9.53 10.37
C GLU A 87 13.59 -9.57 10.60
N ARG A 88 13.00 -8.46 11.04
CA ARG A 88 11.56 -8.39 11.28
C ARG A 88 10.78 -8.47 9.97
N LEU A 89 11.20 -7.75 8.93
CA LEU A 89 10.55 -7.84 7.62
C LEU A 89 10.66 -9.26 7.06
N ALA A 90 11.84 -9.89 7.12
CA ALA A 90 12.03 -11.26 6.66
C ALA A 90 11.14 -12.26 7.43
N ALA A 91 11.07 -12.16 8.75
CA ALA A 91 10.22 -13.02 9.57
C ALA A 91 8.74 -12.86 9.23
N MET A 92 8.27 -11.62 9.02
CA MET A 92 6.91 -11.36 8.57
C MET A 92 6.64 -12.01 7.21
N LEU A 93 7.51 -11.80 6.22
CA LEU A 93 7.35 -12.34 4.86
C LEU A 93 7.35 -13.87 4.85
N GLN A 94 8.21 -14.52 5.64
CA GLN A 94 8.27 -15.99 5.75
C GLN A 94 6.99 -16.61 6.34
N GLN A 95 6.25 -15.87 7.15
CA GLN A 95 4.99 -16.32 7.73
C GLN A 95 3.79 -16.08 6.81
N MET A 96 3.93 -15.24 5.77
CA MET A 96 2.84 -14.92 4.86
C MET A 96 2.55 -16.10 3.94
N GLN A 97 1.28 -16.47 3.88
CA GLN A 97 0.77 -17.53 3.03
C GLN A 97 -0.22 -16.91 2.04
N ARG A 98 -0.25 -17.42 0.81
CA ARG A 98 -1.09 -16.89 -0.26
C ARG A 98 -2.58 -16.72 0.11
N PRO A 99 -3.23 -17.63 0.87
CA PRO A 99 -4.61 -17.43 1.30
C PRO A 99 -4.83 -16.17 2.17
N GLU A 100 -3.86 -15.83 3.04
CA GLU A 100 -3.95 -14.63 3.87
C GLU A 100 -3.71 -13.36 3.02
N LEU A 101 -2.78 -13.40 2.06
CA LEU A 101 -2.59 -12.30 1.11
C LEU A 101 -3.88 -12.02 0.34
N LEU A 102 -4.51 -13.07 -0.21
CA LEU A 102 -5.76 -12.95 -0.95
C LEU A 102 -6.91 -12.42 -0.07
N ARG A 103 -7.03 -12.91 1.18
CA ARG A 103 -8.05 -12.43 2.12
C ARG A 103 -7.92 -10.92 2.33
N ARG A 104 -6.70 -10.42 2.53
CA ARG A 104 -6.44 -8.98 2.76
C ARG A 104 -6.68 -8.14 1.52
N ALA A 105 -6.26 -8.64 0.36
CA ALA A 105 -6.57 -8.03 -0.94
C ALA A 105 -8.08 -7.84 -1.15
N ILE A 106 -8.89 -8.85 -0.78
CA ILE A 106 -10.36 -8.77 -0.83
C ILE A 106 -10.89 -7.70 0.15
N GLU A 107 -10.39 -7.67 1.39
CA GLU A 107 -10.79 -6.62 2.34
C GLU A 107 -10.38 -5.21 1.87
N ALA A 108 -9.22 -5.07 1.22
CA ALA A 108 -8.78 -3.80 0.64
C ALA A 108 -9.76 -3.33 -0.43
N ARG A 109 -10.16 -4.25 -1.33
CA ARG A 109 -11.06 -3.94 -2.43
C ARG A 109 -12.44 -3.49 -1.97
N LYS A 110 -12.94 -4.00 -0.85
CA LYS A 110 -14.23 -3.58 -0.27
C LYS A 110 -14.23 -2.12 0.18
N LEU A 111 -13.06 -1.52 0.40
CA LEU A 111 -12.88 -0.16 0.88
C LEU A 111 -12.59 0.83 -0.26
N ALA A 112 -12.59 0.35 -1.51
CA ALA A 112 -12.36 1.17 -2.69
C ALA A 112 -13.40 2.29 -2.81
N LYS A 113 -12.94 3.50 -3.15
CA LYS A 113 -13.78 4.66 -3.47
C LYS A 113 -13.54 5.09 -4.90
N THR A 114 -14.04 4.32 -5.87
CA THR A 114 -13.78 4.55 -7.31
C THR A 114 -14.61 5.67 -7.92
N HIS A 115 -15.57 6.24 -7.18
CA HIS A 115 -16.43 7.35 -7.62
C HIS A 115 -16.07 8.69 -6.97
N ALA A 116 -14.95 8.77 -6.25
CA ALA A 116 -14.60 9.96 -5.48
C ALA A 116 -14.53 11.26 -6.32
N THR A 117 -14.12 11.16 -7.59
CA THR A 117 -14.12 12.32 -8.51
C THR A 117 -15.54 12.73 -8.89
N ASP A 118 -16.40 11.76 -9.25
CA ASP A 118 -17.79 12.03 -9.61
C ASP A 118 -18.55 12.63 -8.43
N ASP A 119 -18.38 12.05 -7.23
CA ASP A 119 -18.99 12.54 -5.99
C ASP A 119 -18.58 13.98 -5.67
N LEU A 120 -17.31 14.32 -5.91
CA LEU A 120 -16.79 15.67 -5.68
C LEU A 120 -17.34 16.67 -6.70
N VAL A 121 -17.44 16.27 -7.98
CA VAL A 121 -18.03 17.11 -9.02
C VAL A 121 -19.51 17.39 -8.70
N ALA A 122 -20.28 16.36 -8.37
CA ALA A 122 -21.69 16.51 -8.01
C ALA A 122 -21.89 17.45 -6.82
N ALA A 123 -21.07 17.31 -5.77
CA ALA A 123 -21.12 18.19 -4.60
C ALA A 123 -20.76 19.66 -4.95
N CYS A 124 -19.84 19.88 -5.90
CA CYS A 124 -19.56 21.23 -6.39
C CYS A 124 -20.72 21.81 -7.19
N GLU A 125 -21.36 21.01 -8.05
CA GLU A 125 -22.50 21.44 -8.88
C GLU A 125 -23.72 21.84 -8.03
N GLU A 126 -23.98 21.16 -6.91
CA GLU A 126 -25.05 21.53 -5.97
C GLU A 126 -24.88 22.94 -5.36
N LEU A 127 -23.66 23.46 -5.34
CA LEU A 127 -23.32 24.77 -4.78
C LEU A 127 -23.29 25.88 -5.84
N VAL A 128 -23.44 25.54 -7.13
CA VAL A 128 -23.49 26.51 -8.23
C VAL A 128 -24.96 26.81 -8.55
N PRO A 129 -25.40 28.08 -8.47
CA PRO A 129 -26.77 28.49 -8.74
C PRO A 129 -27.19 28.39 -10.22
#